data_AF-A0A414FGH3-F1
#
_entry.id   AF-A0A414FGH3-F1
#
_cell.length_a   1.000
_cell.length_b   1.000
_cell.length_c   1.000
_cell.angle_alpha   90.00
_cell.angle_beta   90.00
_cell.angle_gamma   90.00
#
_symmetry.space_group_name_H-M   'P 1'
#
loop_
_entity.id
_entity.type
_entity.pdbx_description
1 polymer ?
#
loop_
_entity_poly.entity_id
_entity_poly.type
_entity_poly.pdbx_seq_one_letter_code
_entity_poly.pdbx_strand_id
1 'polypeptide(L)'
;MDYDECRAKISIIDIAEDLGYTRISGRQATNLTYVLGTPKNPEDEIVIFPKKNTYFSRKGSFDDKGELTKFVLKRLHMFSYCTQQGYRGVNEVLSRYMTGERIVTGNVQSRTKDHTQNYIKEFNLNYWNPRPIKKDNPYLTVQRKLSPQTVEDFANRLFIYQVGKNNHIGFPFRKPSQMEILNFEMRNYFAETNTNYKAFATGGDKAQSCWMANFVPFDKVTDIYLFESAIDAMSFYEINHYTKETTCAFISTGGYVTKSQIENISRIFPSDKVKWNCCYDNDASGNGFDITTAYYLKGEECKAFARTNTGDTYKTIYLSFPDGNTQTFKEDAFSSGEYLKQHSIDNVNIIKPSRYKDWNELLVYYKRFDLNLGPGMKFIPAIEKTISQLNLRGYEQLANSISSSTKELVDSLLEQANYCISAPLAESGAYTLMVDCNIFMGLDTMVPVPSNLYVIEKCTQKKISAHAINEFLKKEYINIFRDMSSSDFKNFLEKDILTYTKGAVEKNFEKVILTFGWSLKPSILKKKSFDLEHGI
;
A
#
# COMPACT_ATOMS: atom_id res chain seq x y z
N MET A 1 -9.08 -20.56 -47.31
CA MET A 1 -8.04 -20.69 -46.26
C MET A 1 -8.74 -20.53 -44.94
N ASP A 2 -8.47 -21.43 -44.00
CA ASP A 2 -8.92 -21.28 -42.62
C ASP A 2 -7.92 -20.40 -41.84
N TYR A 3 -8.38 -19.24 -41.38
CA TYR A 3 -7.53 -18.31 -40.63
C TYR A 3 -7.25 -18.81 -39.21
N ASP A 4 -8.07 -19.70 -38.65
CA ASP A 4 -7.89 -20.23 -37.31
C ASP A 4 -6.72 -21.20 -37.28
N GLU A 5 -6.62 -22.04 -38.32
CA GLU A 5 -5.48 -22.92 -38.55
C GLU A 5 -4.18 -22.14 -38.77
N CYS A 6 -4.22 -21.06 -39.55
CA CYS A 6 -3.06 -20.19 -39.77
C CYS A 6 -2.60 -19.52 -38.47
N ARG A 7 -3.54 -19.04 -37.64
CA ARG A 7 -3.25 -18.40 -36.34
C ARG A 7 -2.62 -19.36 -35.33
N ALA A 8 -2.91 -20.65 -35.43
CA ALA A 8 -2.32 -21.69 -34.58
C ALA A 8 -0.89 -22.07 -34.99
N LYS A 9 -0.56 -21.97 -36.28
CA LYS A 9 0.74 -22.43 -36.83
C LYS A 9 1.74 -21.31 -37.10
N ILE A 10 1.28 -20.07 -37.31
CA ILE A 10 2.12 -18.94 -37.71
C ILE A 10 2.15 -17.88 -36.61
N SER A 11 3.34 -17.54 -36.13
CA SER A 11 3.50 -16.44 -35.17
C SER A 11 3.61 -15.10 -35.88
N ILE A 12 3.01 -14.06 -35.29
CA ILE A 12 3.28 -12.67 -35.68
C ILE A 12 4.77 -12.34 -35.54
N ILE A 13 5.47 -12.99 -34.61
CA ILE A 13 6.92 -12.80 -34.40
C ILE A 13 7.70 -13.20 -35.66
N ASP A 14 7.43 -14.38 -36.22
CA ASP A 14 8.14 -14.89 -37.39
C ASP A 14 8.00 -13.93 -38.57
N ILE A 15 6.77 -13.48 -38.86
CA ILE A 15 6.51 -12.55 -39.96
C ILE A 15 7.13 -11.17 -39.69
N ALA A 16 7.08 -10.69 -38.45
CA ALA A 16 7.71 -9.41 -38.11
C ALA A 16 9.23 -9.46 -38.32
N GLU A 17 9.88 -10.54 -37.91
CA GLU A 17 11.33 -10.72 -38.10
C GLU A 17 11.68 -10.86 -39.59
N ASP A 18 10.89 -11.58 -40.38
CA ASP A 18 11.07 -11.72 -41.84
C ASP A 18 10.85 -10.39 -42.59
N LEU A 19 9.99 -9.51 -42.08
CA LEU A 19 9.78 -8.14 -42.55
C LEU A 19 10.87 -7.16 -42.07
N GLY A 20 11.88 -7.64 -41.32
CA GLY A 20 13.01 -6.83 -40.85
C GLY A 20 12.80 -6.12 -39.51
N TYR A 21 11.76 -6.46 -38.75
CA TYR A 21 11.58 -5.91 -37.42
C TYR A 21 12.59 -6.51 -36.44
N THR A 22 13.22 -5.65 -35.64
CA THR A 22 14.18 -6.04 -34.61
C THR A 22 13.58 -5.94 -33.22
N ARG A 23 13.72 -7.00 -32.42
CA ARG A 23 13.28 -7.01 -31.01
C ARG A 23 14.14 -6.06 -30.17
N ILE A 24 13.48 -5.18 -29.41
CA ILE A 24 14.14 -4.26 -28.46
C ILE A 24 13.74 -4.50 -27.00
N SER A 25 12.70 -5.29 -26.74
CA SER A 25 12.35 -5.67 -25.37
C SER A 25 13.31 -6.72 -24.81
N GLY A 26 13.59 -6.63 -23.51
CA GLY A 26 14.50 -7.55 -22.81
C GLY A 26 14.07 -9.03 -22.89
N ARG A 27 15.00 -9.95 -22.65
CA ARG A 27 14.81 -11.40 -22.81
C ARG A 27 13.63 -11.96 -21.98
N GLN A 28 13.38 -11.39 -20.79
CA GLN A 28 12.32 -11.81 -19.86
C GLN A 28 10.98 -11.05 -20.05
N ALA A 29 10.86 -10.17 -21.04
CA ALA A 29 9.63 -9.40 -21.25
C ALA A 29 8.47 -10.32 -21.68
N THR A 30 7.34 -10.21 -21.00
CA THR A 30 6.10 -10.97 -21.31
C THR A 30 5.41 -10.47 -22.58
N ASN A 31 5.53 -9.19 -22.87
CA ASN A 31 5.11 -8.55 -24.12
C ASN A 31 6.36 -8.08 -24.85
N LEU A 32 6.44 -8.36 -26.15
CA LEU A 32 7.64 -8.10 -26.93
C LEU A 32 7.50 -6.82 -27.73
N THR A 33 8.50 -5.95 -27.68
CA THR A 33 8.51 -4.72 -28.49
C THR A 33 9.48 -4.90 -29.63
N TYR A 34 9.01 -4.64 -30.85
CA TYR A 34 9.73 -4.77 -32.10
C TYR A 34 9.69 -3.43 -32.85
N VAL A 35 10.79 -3.10 -33.53
CA VAL A 35 10.92 -1.89 -34.34
C VAL A 35 11.38 -2.21 -35.75
N LEU A 36 10.79 -1.54 -36.73
CA LEU A 36 11.26 -1.52 -38.11
C LEU A 36 12.13 -0.29 -38.34
N GLY A 37 13.25 -0.44 -39.05
CA GLY A 37 14.21 0.65 -39.26
C GLY A 37 15.11 0.90 -38.05
N THR A 38 15.49 2.16 -37.81
CA THR A 38 16.47 2.48 -36.76
C THR A 38 15.82 2.55 -35.36
N PRO A 39 16.44 2.00 -34.30
CA PRO A 39 15.88 2.09 -32.94
C PRO A 39 15.71 3.51 -32.38
N LYS A 40 16.40 4.51 -32.95
CA LYS A 40 16.31 5.93 -32.58
C LYS A 40 15.15 6.65 -33.28
N ASN A 41 14.85 6.28 -34.52
CA ASN A 41 13.70 6.75 -35.26
C ASN A 41 13.08 5.58 -36.03
N PRO A 42 12.27 4.75 -35.36
CA PRO A 42 11.72 3.55 -35.97
C PRO A 42 10.71 3.95 -37.04
N GLU A 43 10.73 3.33 -38.21
CA GLU A 43 9.72 3.54 -39.24
C GLU A 43 8.35 3.04 -38.73
N ASP A 44 8.38 1.91 -38.01
CA ASP A 44 7.23 1.37 -37.28
C ASP A 44 7.69 0.76 -35.96
N GLU A 45 6.81 0.77 -34.96
CA GLU A 45 7.06 0.16 -33.65
C GLU A 45 5.82 -0.61 -33.22
N ILE A 46 5.97 -1.92 -33.01
CA ILE A 46 4.87 -2.81 -32.65
C ILE A 46 5.13 -3.48 -31.31
N VAL A 47 4.06 -3.75 -30.58
CA VAL A 47 4.09 -4.61 -29.40
C VAL A 47 3.33 -5.88 -29.72
N ILE A 48 4.01 -7.02 -29.58
CA ILE A 48 3.45 -8.36 -29.78
C ILE A 48 3.19 -8.98 -28.41
N PHE A 49 2.00 -9.59 -28.24
CA PHE A 49 1.60 -10.38 -27.09
C PHE A 49 1.71 -11.87 -27.45
N PRO A 50 2.83 -12.56 -27.18
CA PRO A 50 3.10 -13.89 -27.74
C PRO A 50 2.05 -14.92 -27.31
N LYS A 51 1.59 -14.86 -26.05
CA LYS A 51 0.57 -15.77 -25.52
C LYS A 51 -0.77 -15.69 -26.24
N LYS A 52 -1.11 -14.53 -26.80
CA LYS A 52 -2.38 -14.29 -27.49
C LYS A 52 -2.22 -14.27 -29.02
N ASN A 53 -0.99 -14.32 -29.53
CA ASN A 53 -0.63 -14.09 -30.93
C ASN A 53 -1.32 -12.83 -31.51
N THR A 54 -1.29 -11.73 -30.74
CA THR A 54 -1.84 -10.43 -31.13
C THR A 54 -0.79 -9.33 -31.06
N TYR A 55 -1.07 -8.20 -31.70
CA TYR A 55 -0.20 -7.03 -31.69
C TYR A 55 -0.97 -5.72 -31.63
N PHE A 56 -0.27 -4.63 -31.35
CA PHE A 56 -0.67 -3.29 -31.77
C PHE A 56 0.55 -2.48 -32.22
N SER A 57 0.36 -1.60 -33.20
CA SER A 57 1.37 -0.61 -33.55
C SER A 57 1.26 0.64 -32.66
N ARG A 58 2.41 1.16 -32.25
CA ARG A 58 2.60 2.43 -31.56
C ARG A 58 2.72 3.61 -32.52
N LYS A 59 3.03 3.36 -33.80
CA LYS A 59 3.19 4.38 -34.85
C LYS A 59 2.08 4.36 -35.92
N GLY A 60 1.42 3.22 -36.09
CA GLY A 60 0.35 3.02 -37.07
C GLY A 60 -0.97 3.71 -36.70
N SER A 61 -1.97 3.54 -37.58
CA SER A 61 -3.32 4.04 -37.36
C SER A 61 -3.98 3.36 -36.15
N PHE A 62 -5.02 3.98 -35.58
CA PHE A 62 -5.74 3.44 -34.41
C PHE A 62 -6.25 1.99 -34.58
N ASP A 63 -6.52 1.57 -35.81
CA ASP A 63 -6.96 0.22 -36.17
C ASP A 63 -5.81 -0.72 -36.61
N ASP A 64 -4.55 -0.31 -36.53
CA ASP A 64 -3.35 -1.14 -36.74
C ASP A 64 -3.01 -1.96 -35.49
N LYS A 65 -3.96 -2.82 -35.12
CA LYS A 65 -3.90 -3.72 -33.96
C LYS A 65 -4.84 -4.90 -34.14
N GLY A 66 -4.54 -6.00 -33.46
CA GLY A 66 -5.36 -7.19 -33.46
C GLY A 66 -4.55 -8.44 -33.72
N GLU A 67 -5.11 -9.35 -34.50
CA GLU A 67 -4.56 -10.68 -34.74
C GLU A 67 -3.70 -10.73 -36.02
N LEU A 68 -3.13 -11.90 -36.28
CA LEU A 68 -2.27 -12.20 -37.43
C LEU A 68 -2.80 -11.66 -38.77
N THR A 69 -4.08 -11.89 -39.08
CA THR A 69 -4.70 -11.44 -40.33
C THR A 69 -4.65 -9.91 -40.47
N LYS A 70 -4.90 -9.18 -39.37
CA LYS A 70 -4.86 -7.72 -39.36
C LYS A 70 -3.42 -7.20 -39.42
N PHE A 71 -2.46 -7.92 -38.82
CA PHE A 71 -1.03 -7.62 -38.91
C PHE A 71 -0.55 -7.62 -40.36
N VAL A 72 -0.82 -8.73 -41.06
CA VAL A 72 -0.45 -8.91 -42.46
C VAL A 72 -1.18 -7.89 -43.33
N LEU A 73 -2.49 -7.69 -43.13
CA LEU A 73 -3.29 -6.73 -43.90
C LEU A 73 -2.70 -5.32 -43.89
N LYS A 74 -2.21 -4.86 -42.73
CA LYS A 74 -1.64 -3.53 -42.55
C LYS A 74 -0.24 -3.37 -43.14
N ARG A 75 0.44 -4.49 -43.41
CA ARG A 75 1.82 -4.54 -43.91
C ARG A 75 1.92 -5.22 -45.28
N LEU A 76 0.80 -5.41 -46.00
CA LEU A 76 0.80 -6.04 -47.35
C LEU A 76 1.77 -5.37 -48.31
N HIS A 77 1.88 -4.05 -48.26
CA HIS A 77 2.79 -3.26 -49.09
C HIS A 77 4.28 -3.58 -48.87
N MET A 78 4.64 -4.23 -47.75
CA MET A 78 6.02 -4.65 -47.46
C MET A 78 6.37 -6.01 -48.06
N PHE A 79 5.38 -6.78 -48.53
CA PHE A 79 5.59 -8.06 -49.19
C PHE A 79 5.71 -7.84 -50.70
N SER A 80 6.93 -7.66 -51.20
CA SER A 80 7.20 -7.33 -52.61
C SER A 80 6.67 -8.36 -53.62
N TYR A 81 6.44 -9.60 -53.18
CA TYR A 81 5.88 -10.69 -53.98
C TYR A 81 4.35 -10.76 -53.96
N CYS A 82 3.68 -10.02 -53.07
CA CYS A 82 2.22 -10.08 -52.96
C CYS A 82 1.60 -9.31 -54.12
N THR A 83 0.86 -10.02 -54.97
CA THR A 83 0.23 -9.45 -56.17
C THR A 83 -1.21 -8.99 -55.92
N GLN A 84 -1.80 -9.44 -54.82
CA GLN A 84 -3.20 -9.17 -54.46
C GLN A 84 -3.32 -8.10 -53.37
N GLN A 85 -4.49 -7.43 -53.31
CA GLN A 85 -4.81 -6.42 -52.29
C GLN A 85 -5.84 -6.94 -51.28
N GLY A 86 -5.93 -6.28 -50.13
CA GLY A 86 -6.91 -6.61 -49.09
C GLY A 86 -6.78 -8.06 -48.58
N TYR A 87 -7.88 -8.67 -48.17
CA TYR A 87 -7.86 -10.04 -47.62
C TYR A 87 -7.44 -11.12 -48.63
N ARG A 88 -7.51 -10.86 -49.94
CA ARG A 88 -6.95 -11.78 -50.95
C ARG A 88 -5.42 -11.78 -50.90
N GLY A 89 -4.79 -10.62 -50.68
CA GLY A 89 -3.35 -10.51 -50.41
C GLY A 89 -2.95 -11.17 -49.09
N VAL A 90 -3.79 -11.03 -48.05
CA VAL A 90 -3.53 -11.72 -46.77
C VAL A 90 -3.50 -13.24 -46.95
N ASN A 91 -4.44 -13.81 -47.71
CA ASN A 91 -4.44 -15.24 -48.03
C ASN A 91 -3.21 -15.66 -48.84
N GLU A 92 -2.76 -14.83 -49.79
CA GLU A 92 -1.55 -15.12 -50.57
C GLU A 92 -0.30 -15.17 -49.68
N VAL A 93 -0.16 -14.22 -48.75
CA VAL A 93 0.97 -14.19 -47.80
C VAL A 93 0.91 -15.37 -46.84
N LEU A 94 -0.23 -15.59 -46.17
CA LEU A 94 -0.35 -16.67 -45.18
C LEU A 94 -0.22 -18.07 -45.81
N SER A 95 -0.62 -18.26 -47.07
CA SER A 95 -0.48 -19.56 -47.75
C SER A 95 0.97 -19.96 -47.86
N ARG A 96 1.85 -19.00 -48.18
CA ARG A 96 3.28 -19.25 -48.35
C ARG A 96 3.98 -19.54 -47.03
N TYR A 97 3.59 -18.87 -45.95
CA TYR A 97 4.08 -19.19 -44.61
C TYR A 97 3.61 -20.58 -44.14
N MET A 98 2.41 -21.02 -44.54
CA MET A 98 1.91 -22.38 -44.25
C MET A 98 2.65 -23.47 -45.04
N THR A 99 3.12 -23.17 -46.25
CA THR A 99 3.92 -24.11 -47.07
C THR A 99 5.41 -24.09 -46.76
N GLY A 100 5.86 -23.24 -45.82
CA GLY A 100 7.26 -23.16 -45.38
C GLY A 100 8.17 -22.31 -46.28
N GLU A 101 7.62 -21.59 -47.27
CA GLU A 101 8.37 -20.65 -48.10
C GLU A 101 8.55 -19.32 -47.35
N ARG A 102 9.63 -19.19 -46.57
CA ARG A 102 10.02 -17.93 -45.92
C ARG A 102 10.85 -17.07 -46.87
N ILE A 103 10.38 -15.87 -47.22
CA ILE A 103 11.14 -14.92 -48.03
C ILE A 103 11.43 -13.69 -47.17
N VAL A 104 12.71 -13.52 -46.81
CA VAL A 104 13.24 -12.37 -46.09
C VAL A 104 13.17 -11.13 -46.98
N THR A 105 12.34 -10.15 -46.65
CA THR A 105 12.25 -8.89 -47.39
C THR A 105 13.18 -7.84 -46.76
N GLY A 106 14.42 -7.77 -47.24
CA GLY A 106 15.32 -6.62 -47.03
C GLY A 106 16.70 -6.95 -46.45
N ASN A 107 17.75 -6.61 -47.22
CA ASN A 107 19.18 -6.58 -46.91
C ASN A 107 19.61 -7.05 -45.52
N VAL A 108 19.85 -8.37 -45.42
CA VAL A 108 20.81 -8.92 -44.47
C VAL A 108 22.20 -8.42 -44.88
N GLN A 109 22.54 -7.18 -44.52
CA GLN A 109 23.95 -6.87 -44.35
C GLN A 109 24.45 -7.79 -43.25
N SER A 110 25.38 -8.66 -43.63
CA SER A 110 26.23 -9.42 -42.73
C SER A 110 26.92 -8.46 -41.77
N ARG A 111 26.25 -8.10 -40.68
CA ARG A 111 26.91 -7.56 -39.51
C ARG A 111 27.37 -8.76 -38.71
N THR A 112 28.60 -9.13 -38.99
CA THR A 112 29.51 -9.80 -38.07
C THR A 112 29.18 -9.43 -36.63
N LYS A 113 29.31 -10.44 -35.76
CA LYS A 113 29.25 -10.37 -34.31
C LYS A 113 30.07 -9.20 -33.74
N ASP A 114 29.51 -8.00 -33.75
CA ASP A 114 29.98 -6.90 -32.93
C ASP A 114 29.08 -6.83 -31.71
N HIS A 115 29.64 -7.35 -30.63
CA HIS A 115 29.19 -7.10 -29.28
C HIS A 115 28.85 -5.61 -29.06
N THR A 116 27.67 -5.37 -28.48
CA THR A 116 27.43 -4.27 -27.53
C THR A 116 27.90 -2.87 -27.96
N GLN A 117 27.10 -2.19 -28.77
CA GLN A 117 26.91 -0.74 -28.56
C GLN A 117 25.54 -0.53 -27.91
N ASN A 118 25.55 -0.46 -26.57
CA ASN A 118 24.46 0.10 -25.78
C ASN A 118 24.28 1.57 -26.19
N TYR A 119 23.45 1.83 -27.19
CA TYR A 119 22.94 3.19 -27.40
C TYR A 119 22.01 3.53 -26.24
N ILE A 120 22.54 4.24 -25.25
CA ILE A 120 21.76 4.84 -24.16
C ILE A 120 20.71 5.75 -24.83
N LYS A 121 19.43 5.40 -24.73
CA LYS A 121 18.34 6.33 -25.07
C LYS A 121 18.42 7.44 -24.01
N GLU A 122 18.75 8.66 -24.40
CA GLU A 122 18.82 9.79 -23.48
C GLU A 122 17.42 10.32 -23.16
N PHE A 123 17.21 10.75 -21.91
CA PHE A 123 15.99 11.40 -21.48
C PHE A 123 15.80 12.74 -22.20
N ASN A 124 14.62 12.97 -22.75
CA ASN A 124 14.29 14.22 -23.44
C ASN A 124 13.10 14.91 -22.77
N LEU A 125 13.38 15.93 -21.95
CA LEU A 125 12.35 16.70 -21.25
C LEU A 125 11.37 17.41 -22.20
N ASN A 126 11.87 17.94 -23.32
CA ASN A 126 11.07 18.64 -24.32
C ASN A 126 10.07 17.72 -25.01
N TYR A 127 10.45 16.45 -25.25
CA TYR A 127 9.55 15.44 -25.78
C TYR A 127 8.35 15.20 -24.85
N TRP A 128 8.60 15.16 -23.53
CA TRP A 128 7.56 14.96 -22.53
C TRP A 128 6.76 16.22 -22.22
N ASN A 129 7.22 17.41 -22.62
CA ASN A 129 6.51 18.68 -22.55
C ASN A 129 5.68 18.86 -21.25
N PRO A 130 6.34 18.93 -20.07
CA PRO A 130 5.66 18.99 -18.80
C PRO A 130 4.87 20.29 -18.65
N ARG A 131 3.60 20.16 -18.25
CA ARG A 131 2.67 21.29 -18.04
C ARG A 131 2.08 21.22 -16.63
N PRO A 132 1.74 22.37 -16.01
CA PRO A 132 1.02 22.38 -14.75
C PRO A 132 -0.28 21.56 -14.84
N ILE A 133 -0.57 20.82 -13.79
CA ILE A 133 -1.80 20.03 -13.67
C ILE A 133 -2.89 20.86 -12.98
N LYS A 134 -4.15 20.64 -13.35
CA LYS A 134 -5.30 21.24 -12.66
C LYS A 134 -5.71 20.40 -11.46
N LYS A 135 -6.23 21.06 -10.42
CA LYS A 135 -6.66 20.43 -9.16
C LYS A 135 -7.81 19.44 -9.29
N ASP A 136 -8.63 19.59 -10.32
CA ASP A 136 -9.78 18.75 -10.64
C ASP A 136 -9.43 17.57 -11.55
N ASN A 137 -8.14 17.25 -11.74
CA ASN A 137 -7.73 16.18 -12.63
C ASN A 137 -8.42 14.83 -12.30
N PRO A 138 -9.17 14.23 -13.23
CA PRO A 138 -10.04 13.10 -12.93
C PRO A 138 -9.29 11.83 -12.53
N TYR A 139 -8.06 11.64 -13.01
CA TYR A 139 -7.25 10.50 -12.57
C TYR A 139 -6.91 10.62 -11.07
N LEU A 140 -6.52 11.81 -10.61
CA LEU A 140 -6.15 12.00 -9.21
C LEU A 140 -7.39 12.08 -8.30
N THR A 141 -8.42 12.81 -8.72
CA THR A 141 -9.59 13.07 -7.87
C THR A 141 -10.63 11.95 -7.89
N VAL A 142 -10.92 11.38 -9.07
CA VAL A 142 -11.96 10.34 -9.20
C VAL A 142 -11.38 8.95 -9.01
N GLN A 143 -10.30 8.62 -9.73
CA GLN A 143 -9.70 7.28 -9.71
C GLN A 143 -8.85 7.06 -8.45
N ARG A 144 -8.09 8.06 -8.01
CA ARG A 144 -7.20 7.96 -6.84
C ARG A 144 -7.75 8.58 -5.56
N LYS A 145 -8.93 9.21 -5.62
CA LYS A 145 -9.67 9.78 -4.46
C LYS A 145 -8.89 10.83 -3.66
N LEU A 146 -7.87 11.44 -4.26
CA LEU A 146 -7.18 12.59 -3.68
C LEU A 146 -8.11 13.80 -3.74
N SER A 147 -8.16 14.59 -2.68
CA SER A 147 -8.92 15.83 -2.68
C SER A 147 -8.33 16.83 -3.68
N PRO A 148 -9.14 17.72 -4.29
CA PRO A 148 -8.62 18.80 -5.11
C PRO A 148 -7.59 19.66 -4.38
N GLN A 149 -7.74 19.87 -3.06
CA GLN A 149 -6.78 20.63 -2.27
C GLN A 149 -5.41 19.94 -2.22
N THR A 150 -5.38 18.63 -1.96
CA THR A 150 -4.13 17.84 -2.00
C THR A 150 -3.49 17.93 -3.38
N VAL A 151 -4.27 17.81 -4.46
CA VAL A 151 -3.72 17.96 -5.82
C VAL A 151 -3.13 19.37 -6.02
N GLU A 152 -3.85 20.40 -5.57
CA GLU A 152 -3.44 21.81 -5.67
C GLU A 152 -2.14 22.10 -4.90
N ASP A 153 -2.00 21.59 -3.67
CA ASP A 153 -0.81 21.78 -2.83
C ASP A 153 0.46 21.28 -3.54
N PHE A 154 0.40 20.08 -4.13
CA PHE A 154 1.53 19.50 -4.85
C PHE A 154 1.74 20.12 -6.24
N ALA A 155 0.66 20.45 -6.94
CA ALA A 155 0.73 21.07 -8.27
C ALA A 155 1.36 22.47 -8.23
N ASN A 156 0.99 23.30 -7.25
CA ASN A 156 1.48 24.67 -7.09
C ASN A 156 2.99 24.76 -6.87
N ARG A 157 3.60 23.67 -6.40
CA ARG A 157 5.06 23.57 -6.20
C ARG A 157 5.76 22.75 -7.26
N LEU A 158 5.07 22.41 -8.35
CA LEU A 158 5.62 21.66 -9.47
C LEU A 158 6.16 20.27 -9.06
N PHE A 159 5.54 19.66 -8.05
CA PHE A 159 5.79 18.27 -7.67
C PHE A 159 5.03 17.30 -8.58
N ILE A 160 4.04 17.76 -9.34
CA ILE A 160 3.30 16.93 -10.29
C ILE A 160 3.03 17.72 -11.57
N TYR A 161 3.06 17.02 -12.70
CA TYR A 161 2.85 17.60 -14.02
C TYR A 161 1.87 16.77 -14.83
N GLN A 162 1.33 17.38 -15.89
CA GLN A 162 0.79 16.69 -17.03
C GLN A 162 1.87 16.55 -18.11
N VAL A 163 2.14 15.32 -18.58
CA VAL A 163 3.26 15.01 -19.48
C VAL A 163 2.83 14.15 -20.67
N GLY A 164 3.52 14.36 -21.79
CA GLY A 164 3.39 13.59 -23.03
C GLY A 164 2.07 13.82 -23.77
N LYS A 165 1.95 13.19 -24.95
CA LYS A 165 0.78 13.33 -25.83
C LYS A 165 -0.50 12.77 -25.23
N ASN A 166 -0.39 11.74 -24.39
CA ASN A 166 -1.52 11.10 -23.73
C ASN A 166 -1.87 11.75 -22.38
N ASN A 167 -1.33 12.95 -22.10
CA ASN A 167 -1.75 13.72 -20.94
C ASN A 167 -1.56 12.96 -19.61
N HIS A 168 -0.51 12.13 -19.51
CA HIS A 168 -0.20 11.34 -18.32
C HIS A 168 0.05 12.26 -17.13
N ILE A 169 -0.21 11.76 -15.92
CA ILE A 169 0.29 12.38 -14.71
C ILE A 169 1.76 11.98 -14.57
N GLY A 170 2.64 12.97 -14.64
CA GLY A 170 4.09 12.82 -14.50
C GLY A 170 4.54 13.25 -13.12
N PHE A 171 5.15 12.32 -12.39
CA PHE A 171 5.84 12.58 -11.14
C PHE A 171 7.34 12.75 -11.48
N PRO A 172 7.89 13.98 -11.38
CA PRO A 172 9.25 14.31 -11.78
C PRO A 172 10.26 13.66 -10.83
N PHE A 173 11.14 12.84 -11.39
CA PHE A 173 12.26 12.26 -10.67
C PHE A 173 13.48 13.16 -10.85
N ARG A 174 14.07 13.56 -9.74
CA ARG A 174 15.26 14.43 -9.70
C ARG A 174 16.35 13.74 -8.94
N LYS A 175 17.61 13.99 -9.32
CA LYS A 175 18.70 13.64 -8.42
C LYS A 175 18.57 14.54 -7.19
N PRO A 176 18.60 14.00 -5.97
CA PRO A 176 18.62 14.82 -4.78
C PRO A 176 19.71 15.90 -4.93
N SER A 177 19.39 17.16 -4.58
CA SER A 177 20.22 18.38 -4.68
C SER A 177 20.29 19.01 -6.06
N GLN A 178 19.62 18.44 -7.06
CA GLN A 178 19.51 18.99 -8.40
C GLN A 178 18.06 19.30 -8.73
N MET A 179 17.82 20.44 -9.36
CA MET A 179 16.48 20.85 -9.78
C MET A 179 16.05 20.18 -11.10
N GLU A 180 17.03 19.63 -11.83
CA GLU A 180 16.81 19.00 -13.13
C GLU A 180 15.97 17.73 -13.00
N ILE A 181 14.98 17.63 -13.89
CA ILE A 181 14.14 16.44 -14.03
C ILE A 181 14.92 15.44 -14.89
N LEU A 182 15.20 14.27 -14.34
CA LEU A 182 15.95 13.20 -15.00
C LEU A 182 15.04 12.07 -15.49
N ASN A 183 13.81 12.00 -14.99
CA ASN A 183 12.82 11.00 -15.39
C ASN A 183 11.42 11.46 -14.98
N PHE A 184 10.39 10.75 -15.45
CA PHE A 184 9.04 10.81 -14.90
C PHE A 184 8.58 9.41 -14.55
N GLU A 185 8.07 9.22 -13.33
CA GLU A 185 7.11 8.15 -13.10
C GLU A 185 5.75 8.62 -13.65
N MET A 186 5.21 7.89 -14.62
CA MET A 186 3.97 8.25 -15.31
C MET A 186 2.81 7.36 -14.87
N ARG A 187 1.64 7.99 -14.73
CA ARG A 187 0.38 7.34 -14.38
C ARG A 187 -0.75 7.85 -15.24
N ASN A 188 -1.68 6.98 -15.60
CA ASN A 188 -2.94 7.36 -16.22
C ASN A 188 -3.98 6.25 -16.07
N TYR A 189 -5.22 6.54 -16.45
CA TYR A 189 -6.29 5.55 -16.59
C TYR A 189 -6.94 5.73 -17.96
N PHE A 190 -7.04 4.63 -18.71
CA PHE A 190 -7.66 4.60 -20.03
C PHE A 190 -9.03 3.94 -19.93
N ALA A 191 -10.08 4.76 -19.91
CA ALA A 191 -11.46 4.30 -19.70
C ALA A 191 -11.93 3.34 -20.80
N GLU A 192 -11.46 3.54 -22.04
CA GLU A 192 -11.85 2.75 -23.21
C GLU A 192 -11.39 1.29 -23.11
N THR A 193 -10.31 1.05 -22.36
CA THR A 193 -9.71 -0.28 -22.15
C THR A 193 -9.77 -0.72 -20.70
N ASN A 194 -10.43 0.07 -19.84
CA ASN A 194 -10.45 -0.12 -18.39
C ASN A 194 -9.07 -0.47 -17.80
N THR A 195 -8.02 0.24 -18.25
CA THR A 195 -6.63 -0.12 -17.95
C THR A 195 -5.92 1.02 -17.23
N ASN A 196 -5.30 0.70 -16.10
CA ASN A 196 -4.36 1.59 -15.42
C ASN A 196 -3.00 1.56 -16.11
N TYR A 197 -2.49 2.73 -16.47
CA TYR A 197 -1.16 2.90 -17.03
C TYR A 197 -0.15 3.26 -15.94
N LYS A 198 0.98 2.57 -15.96
CA LYS A 198 2.15 2.81 -15.11
C LYS A 198 3.42 2.55 -15.92
N ALA A 199 4.28 3.54 -16.05
CA ALA A 199 5.59 3.41 -16.69
C ALA A 199 6.54 4.49 -16.22
N PHE A 200 7.83 4.32 -16.48
CA PHE A 200 8.81 5.40 -16.42
C PHE A 200 9.03 6.00 -17.82
N ALA A 201 9.46 7.26 -17.87
CA ALA A 201 9.84 7.88 -19.13
C ALA A 201 11.07 7.19 -19.71
N THR A 202 11.02 6.90 -21.01
CA THR A 202 12.12 6.27 -21.74
C THR A 202 13.39 7.10 -21.61
N GLY A 203 14.50 6.41 -21.31
CA GLY A 203 15.82 7.03 -21.21
C GLY A 203 16.08 7.79 -19.91
N GLY A 204 15.11 7.84 -19.00
CA GLY A 204 15.28 8.52 -17.72
C GLY A 204 16.08 7.68 -16.71
N ASP A 205 16.87 8.38 -15.90
CA ASP A 205 17.60 7.76 -14.78
C ASP A 205 16.65 7.55 -13.62
N LYS A 206 16.32 6.31 -13.27
CA LYS A 206 15.60 5.95 -12.03
C LYS A 206 16.58 5.59 -10.91
N ALA A 207 17.74 5.04 -11.25
CA ALA A 207 18.64 4.41 -10.30
C ALA A 207 19.30 5.43 -9.35
N GLN A 208 19.42 6.69 -9.75
CA GLN A 208 20.02 7.74 -8.90
C GLN A 208 19.05 8.86 -8.52
N SER A 209 17.79 8.77 -8.93
CA SER A 209 16.82 9.84 -8.77
C SER A 209 15.57 9.37 -8.01
N CYS A 210 14.89 10.31 -7.38
CA CYS A 210 13.63 10.08 -6.67
C CYS A 210 12.64 11.18 -7.02
N TRP A 211 11.36 10.88 -6.85
CA TRP A 211 10.36 11.93 -6.71
C TRP A 211 10.42 12.46 -5.28
N MET A 212 10.50 13.78 -5.11
CA MET A 212 10.64 14.44 -3.81
C MET A 212 9.69 15.63 -3.73
N ALA A 213 8.95 15.72 -2.63
CA ALA A 213 8.04 16.81 -2.33
C ALA A 213 8.26 17.30 -0.89
N ASN A 214 8.80 18.51 -0.76
CA ASN A 214 9.03 19.18 0.52
C ASN A 214 8.47 20.61 0.44
N PHE A 215 7.71 21.02 1.45
CA PHE A 215 7.04 22.32 1.44
C PHE A 215 7.83 23.43 2.15
N VAL A 216 9.02 23.09 2.65
CA VAL A 216 9.99 24.03 3.23
C VAL A 216 11.36 23.82 2.57
N PRO A 217 12.27 24.82 2.62
CA PRO A 217 13.69 24.62 2.25
C PRO A 217 14.30 23.37 2.90
N PHE A 218 15.26 22.73 2.23
CA PHE A 218 15.83 21.44 2.67
C PHE A 218 16.43 21.48 4.08
N ASP A 219 17.05 22.59 4.47
CA ASP A 219 17.62 22.82 5.80
C ASP A 219 16.57 22.94 6.92
N LYS A 220 15.29 23.10 6.57
CA LYS A 220 14.17 23.18 7.51
C LYS A 220 13.34 21.90 7.57
N VAL A 221 13.70 20.88 6.79
CA VAL A 221 13.02 19.58 6.84
C VAL A 221 13.35 18.88 8.15
N THR A 222 12.34 18.41 8.87
CA THR A 222 12.49 17.69 10.16
C THR A 222 12.32 16.19 10.02
N ASP A 223 11.50 15.75 9.06
CA ASP A 223 11.08 14.37 8.89
C ASP A 223 11.06 13.99 7.41
N ILE A 224 11.53 12.78 7.11
CA ILE A 224 11.43 12.16 5.79
C ILE A 224 10.45 10.99 5.88
N TYR A 225 9.58 10.90 4.89
CA TYR A 225 8.70 9.77 4.67
C TYR A 225 8.97 9.15 3.29
N LEU A 226 9.38 7.88 3.27
CA LEU A 226 9.74 7.14 2.06
C LEU A 226 8.63 6.21 1.58
N PHE A 227 8.31 6.24 0.29
CA PHE A 227 7.22 5.50 -0.32
C PHE A 227 7.67 4.77 -1.59
N GLU A 228 6.91 3.76 -2.00
CA GLU A 228 7.12 3.10 -3.30
C GLU A 228 6.61 3.96 -4.48
N SER A 229 5.57 4.77 -4.25
CA SER A 229 5.00 5.63 -5.28
C SER A 229 4.62 7.01 -4.76
N ALA A 230 4.62 7.98 -5.67
CA ALA A 230 4.24 9.36 -5.33
C ALA A 230 2.75 9.49 -4.98
N ILE A 231 1.90 8.60 -5.49
CA ILE A 231 0.46 8.59 -5.14
C ILE A 231 0.29 8.14 -3.69
N ASP A 232 1.08 7.18 -3.22
CA ASP A 232 1.03 6.74 -1.82
C ASP A 232 1.51 7.85 -0.88
N ALA A 233 2.56 8.58 -1.28
CA ALA A 233 3.06 9.74 -0.57
C ALA A 233 2.00 10.85 -0.43
N MET A 234 1.30 11.19 -1.53
CA MET A 234 0.20 12.15 -1.51
C MET A 234 -1.00 11.64 -0.71
N SER A 235 -1.27 10.33 -0.75
CA SER A 235 -2.36 9.72 0.02
C SER A 235 -2.06 9.76 1.52
N PHE A 236 -0.82 9.47 1.91
CA PHE A 236 -0.34 9.62 3.28
C PHE A 236 -0.39 11.08 3.74
N TYR A 237 -0.01 12.02 2.87
CA TYR A 237 -0.15 13.46 3.13
C TYR A 237 -1.60 13.81 3.51
N GLU A 238 -2.58 13.35 2.73
CA GLU A 238 -3.99 13.63 2.95
C GLU A 238 -4.56 12.91 4.18
N ILE A 239 -4.28 11.62 4.35
CA ILE A 239 -4.73 10.82 5.51
C ILE A 239 -4.24 11.42 6.82
N ASN A 240 -3.01 11.94 6.83
CA ASN A 240 -2.42 12.53 8.03
C ASN A 240 -2.64 14.04 8.12
N HIS A 241 -3.43 14.62 7.22
CA HIS A 241 -3.81 16.04 7.20
C HIS A 241 -2.61 17.00 7.21
N TYR A 242 -1.54 16.61 6.53
CA TYR A 242 -0.46 17.55 6.30
C TYR A 242 -0.96 18.70 5.42
N THR A 243 -0.33 19.85 5.59
CA THR A 243 -0.60 21.05 4.80
C THR A 243 0.70 21.53 4.17
N LYS A 244 0.62 22.54 3.29
CA LYS A 244 1.79 23.18 2.67
C LYS A 244 2.73 23.88 3.66
N GLU A 245 2.37 23.93 4.94
CA GLU A 245 3.18 24.44 6.05
C GLU A 245 3.99 23.33 6.74
N THR A 246 3.78 22.05 6.38
CA THR A 246 4.53 20.93 6.96
C THR A 246 6.03 21.04 6.73
N THR A 247 6.81 20.70 7.75
CA THR A 247 8.28 20.58 7.69
C THR A 247 8.75 19.20 7.23
N CYS A 248 7.86 18.38 6.67
CA CYS A 248 8.19 17.05 6.19
C CYS A 248 8.60 17.05 4.71
N ALA A 249 9.42 16.08 4.34
CA ALA A 249 9.69 15.70 2.96
C ALA A 249 9.07 14.33 2.65
N PHE A 250 8.27 14.26 1.60
CA PHE A 250 7.67 13.02 1.09
C PHE A 250 8.43 12.59 -0.15
N ILE A 251 8.97 11.37 -0.15
CA ILE A 251 9.89 10.89 -1.18
C ILE A 251 9.45 9.54 -1.69
N SER A 252 9.39 9.37 -3.01
CA SER A 252 9.09 8.10 -3.67
C SER A 252 10.31 7.58 -4.43
N THR A 253 10.64 6.31 -4.20
CA THR A 253 11.70 5.58 -4.91
C THR A 253 11.24 4.99 -6.24
N GLY A 254 9.93 4.97 -6.50
CA GLY A 254 9.36 4.47 -7.75
C GLY A 254 9.39 2.94 -7.87
N GLY A 255 9.14 2.24 -6.77
CA GLY A 255 9.32 0.80 -6.58
C GLY A 255 10.66 0.48 -5.93
N TYR A 256 11.37 -0.52 -6.45
CA TYR A 256 12.63 -1.03 -5.87
C TYR A 256 13.60 0.07 -5.42
N VAL A 257 14.02 -0.02 -4.16
CA VAL A 257 14.94 0.91 -3.51
C VAL A 257 16.38 0.59 -3.90
N THR A 258 17.11 1.59 -4.39
CA THR A 258 18.54 1.45 -4.69
C THR A 258 19.39 2.14 -3.64
N LYS A 259 20.61 1.63 -3.42
CA LYS A 259 21.58 2.27 -2.52
C LYS A 259 21.86 3.73 -2.92
N SER A 260 22.10 3.97 -4.20
CA SER A 260 22.38 5.32 -4.72
C SER A 260 21.27 6.33 -4.43
N GLN A 261 19.99 5.91 -4.50
CA GLN A 261 18.88 6.77 -4.10
C GLN A 261 18.98 7.17 -2.62
N ILE A 262 19.14 6.19 -1.72
CA ILE A 262 19.21 6.44 -0.28
C ILE A 262 20.43 7.28 0.09
N GLU A 263 21.60 6.99 -0.47
CA GLU A 263 22.80 7.80 -0.27
C GLU A 263 22.65 9.24 -0.78
N ASN A 264 22.01 9.43 -1.94
CA ASN A 264 21.80 10.78 -2.46
C ASN A 264 20.83 11.58 -1.55
N ILE A 265 19.80 10.94 -1.00
CA ILE A 265 18.88 11.58 -0.05
C ILE A 265 19.62 11.91 1.26
N SER A 266 20.40 10.98 1.81
CA SER A 266 21.09 11.18 3.09
C SER A 266 22.18 12.24 3.05
N ARG A 267 22.79 12.51 1.89
CA ARG A 267 23.71 13.65 1.70
C ARG A 267 23.04 15.01 1.90
N ILE A 268 21.73 15.13 1.63
CA ILE A 268 20.98 16.38 1.77
C ILE A 268 20.32 16.46 3.13
N PHE A 269 19.86 15.31 3.61
CA PHE A 269 19.19 15.19 4.89
C PHE A 269 19.97 14.22 5.79
N PRO A 270 21.01 14.72 6.46
CA PRO A 270 21.82 13.90 7.36
C PRO A 270 20.95 13.23 8.44
N SER A 271 21.19 11.94 8.69
CA SER A 271 20.39 11.12 9.61
C SER A 271 20.46 11.58 11.08
N ASP A 272 21.44 12.40 11.45
CA ASP A 272 21.55 13.05 12.76
C ASP A 272 20.65 14.30 12.91
N LYS A 273 20.10 14.82 11.81
CA LYS A 273 19.30 16.05 11.77
C LYS A 273 17.83 15.84 11.48
N VAL A 274 17.50 14.75 10.78
CA VAL A 274 16.12 14.44 10.38
C VAL A 274 15.71 13.05 10.83
N LYS A 275 14.43 12.88 11.11
CA LYS A 275 13.84 11.56 11.38
C LYS A 275 13.52 10.86 10.06
N TRP A 276 13.94 9.61 9.93
CA TRP A 276 13.65 8.79 8.76
C TRP A 276 12.49 7.84 9.04
N ASN A 277 11.46 7.90 8.20
CA ASN A 277 10.28 7.05 8.31
C ASN A 277 10.08 6.27 7.00
N CYS A 278 10.04 4.95 7.09
CA CYS A 278 9.74 4.06 5.97
C CYS A 278 8.24 3.81 5.92
N CYS A 279 7.62 4.21 4.81
CA CYS A 279 6.19 4.10 4.55
C CYS A 279 5.88 3.25 3.31
N TYR A 280 6.74 2.28 3.00
CA TYR A 280 6.55 1.33 1.91
C TYR A 280 5.31 0.44 2.11
N ASP A 281 4.88 -0.23 1.05
CA ASP A 281 3.71 -1.12 1.04
C ASP A 281 3.76 -2.12 2.22
N ASN A 282 2.58 -2.48 2.73
CA ASN A 282 2.38 -3.55 3.70
C ASN A 282 2.32 -4.90 2.99
N ASP A 283 3.39 -5.25 2.28
CA ASP A 283 3.57 -6.53 1.60
C ASP A 283 5.02 -7.04 1.73
N ALA A 284 5.32 -8.23 1.20
CA ALA A 284 6.65 -8.83 1.24
C ALA A 284 7.75 -7.93 0.66
N SER A 285 7.46 -7.20 -0.42
CA SER A 285 8.46 -6.35 -1.08
C SER A 285 8.73 -5.10 -0.23
N GLY A 286 7.66 -4.46 0.26
CA GLY A 286 7.75 -3.29 1.12
C GLY A 286 8.46 -3.58 2.44
N ASN A 287 8.22 -4.75 3.04
CA ASN A 287 8.99 -5.24 4.19
C ASN A 287 10.49 -5.40 3.86
N GLY A 288 10.82 -5.93 2.69
CA GLY A 288 12.20 -5.98 2.21
C GLY A 288 12.83 -4.59 2.04
N PHE A 289 12.07 -3.64 1.49
CA PHE A 289 12.55 -2.27 1.27
C PHE A 289 12.82 -1.49 2.56
N ASP A 290 12.02 -1.73 3.61
CA ASP A 290 12.29 -1.21 4.95
C ASP A 290 13.69 -1.60 5.42
N ILE A 291 14.03 -2.89 5.29
CA ILE A 291 15.33 -3.43 5.69
C ILE A 291 16.45 -2.82 4.85
N THR A 292 16.33 -2.87 3.52
CA THR A 292 17.40 -2.33 2.66
C THR A 292 17.67 -0.85 2.93
N THR A 293 16.63 -0.07 3.20
CA THR A 293 16.76 1.35 3.50
C THR A 293 17.54 1.57 4.80
N ALA A 294 17.21 0.82 5.85
CA ALA A 294 17.90 0.90 7.13
C ALA A 294 19.41 0.57 7.00
N TYR A 295 19.74 -0.50 6.26
CA TYR A 295 21.13 -0.89 6.01
C TYR A 295 21.88 0.15 5.14
N TYR A 296 21.29 0.63 4.05
CA TYR A 296 21.91 1.65 3.20
C TYR A 296 22.19 2.95 3.96
N LEU A 297 21.32 3.36 4.89
CA LEU A 297 21.56 4.52 5.75
C LEU A 297 22.74 4.35 6.71
N LYS A 298 23.06 3.12 7.12
CA LYS A 298 24.27 2.80 7.89
C LYS A 298 25.53 2.73 7.00
N GLY A 299 25.40 2.89 5.69
CA GLY A 299 26.47 2.66 4.73
C GLY A 299 26.73 1.18 4.43
N GLU A 300 25.87 0.28 4.91
CA GLU A 300 25.97 -1.16 4.71
C GLU A 300 25.21 -1.58 3.43
N GLU A 301 25.51 -2.77 2.93
CA GLU A 301 24.86 -3.33 1.73
C GLU A 301 23.86 -4.41 2.14
N CYS A 302 22.63 -4.30 1.64
CA CYS A 302 21.62 -5.34 1.76
C CYS A 302 20.72 -5.28 0.53
N LYS A 303 20.55 -6.42 -0.16
CA LYS A 303 19.60 -6.54 -1.26
C LYS A 303 18.41 -7.36 -0.82
N ALA A 304 17.22 -6.78 -0.90
CA ALA A 304 15.98 -7.51 -0.68
C ALA A 304 15.28 -7.80 -2.01
N PHE A 305 14.56 -8.90 -2.11
CA PHE A 305 13.52 -9.10 -3.12
C PHE A 305 12.49 -10.11 -2.61
N ALA A 306 11.27 -10.08 -3.16
CA ALA A 306 10.22 -11.02 -2.81
C ALA A 306 9.71 -11.75 -4.06
N ARG A 307 9.44 -13.06 -3.93
CA ARG A 307 8.81 -13.87 -4.98
C ARG A 307 8.02 -15.03 -4.40
N THR A 308 7.02 -15.50 -5.15
CA THR A 308 6.38 -16.80 -4.91
C THR A 308 7.23 -17.88 -5.55
N ASN A 309 7.68 -18.87 -4.78
CA ASN A 309 8.46 -19.98 -5.34
C ASN A 309 7.51 -21.02 -5.96
N THR A 310 8.06 -21.87 -6.83
CA THR A 310 7.30 -22.95 -7.46
C THR A 310 6.75 -23.90 -6.40
N GLY A 311 5.43 -24.06 -6.34
CA GLY A 311 4.74 -24.92 -5.38
C GLY A 311 4.29 -24.22 -4.10
N ASP A 312 4.74 -22.99 -3.83
CA ASP A 312 4.28 -22.20 -2.69
C ASP A 312 3.02 -21.39 -3.02
N THR A 313 2.17 -21.16 -2.02
CA THR A 313 1.00 -20.26 -2.08
C THR A 313 1.27 -18.87 -1.51
N TYR A 314 2.47 -18.65 -0.95
CA TYR A 314 2.89 -17.42 -0.28
C TYR A 314 4.15 -16.82 -0.95
N LYS A 315 4.44 -15.54 -0.71
CA LYS A 315 5.72 -14.96 -1.11
C LYS A 315 6.79 -15.23 -0.05
N THR A 316 7.99 -15.49 -0.52
CA THR A 316 9.21 -15.52 0.30
C THR A 316 9.98 -14.24 0.09
N ILE A 317 10.38 -13.61 1.20
CA ILE A 317 11.29 -12.46 1.25
C ILE A 317 12.70 -13.01 1.33
N TYR A 318 13.58 -12.49 0.46
CA TYR A 318 14.99 -12.83 0.41
C TYR A 318 15.80 -11.59 0.78
N LEU A 319 16.67 -11.70 1.78
CA LEU A 319 17.66 -10.68 2.15
C LEU A 319 19.05 -11.25 1.85
N SER A 320 19.84 -10.53 1.06
CA SER A 320 21.18 -10.94 0.63
C SER A 320 22.23 -9.91 1.04
N PHE A 321 23.29 -10.39 1.67
CA PHE A 321 24.39 -9.59 2.22
C PHE A 321 25.71 -9.85 1.46
N PRO A 322 26.70 -8.94 1.53
CA PRO A 322 27.95 -9.04 0.75
C PRO A 322 28.85 -10.22 1.09
N ASP A 323 28.73 -10.75 2.31
CA ASP A 323 29.45 -11.93 2.80
C ASP A 323 28.92 -13.24 2.19
N GLY A 324 27.91 -13.17 1.30
CA GLY A 324 27.25 -14.31 0.71
C GLY A 324 26.11 -14.87 1.57
N ASN A 325 25.89 -14.32 2.77
CA ASN A 325 24.78 -14.72 3.62
C ASN A 325 23.46 -14.33 2.96
N THR A 326 22.51 -15.27 2.94
CA THR A 326 21.15 -15.05 2.46
C THR A 326 20.17 -15.54 3.50
N GLN A 327 19.30 -14.65 3.95
CA GLN A 327 18.22 -14.97 4.87
C GLN A 327 16.90 -14.98 4.11
N THR A 328 16.01 -15.91 4.46
CA THR A 328 14.72 -16.06 3.79
C THR A 328 13.59 -16.16 4.80
N PHE A 329 12.51 -15.44 4.55
CA PHE A 329 11.36 -15.37 5.44
C PHE A 329 10.06 -15.53 4.67
N LYS A 330 9.05 -16.15 5.28
CA LYS A 330 7.69 -16.17 4.73
C LYS A 330 7.01 -14.83 4.99
N GLU A 331 6.26 -14.32 4.03
CA GLU A 331 5.57 -13.02 4.11
C GLU A 331 4.63 -12.90 5.32
N ASP A 332 3.93 -13.98 5.69
CA ASP A 332 2.97 -14.03 6.81
C ASP A 332 3.62 -14.10 8.20
N ALA A 333 4.89 -14.48 8.27
CA ALA A 333 5.64 -14.66 9.51
C ALA A 333 6.76 -13.62 9.70
N PHE A 334 6.83 -12.60 8.84
CA PHE A 334 7.90 -11.60 8.86
C PHE A 334 7.38 -10.19 9.14
N SER A 335 8.06 -9.49 10.05
CA SER A 335 7.86 -8.07 10.33
C SER A 335 9.20 -7.36 10.23
N SER A 336 9.32 -6.41 9.30
CA SER A 336 10.55 -5.62 9.14
C SER A 336 10.91 -4.86 10.42
N GLY A 337 9.92 -4.31 11.14
CA GLY A 337 10.15 -3.60 12.41
C GLY A 337 10.68 -4.51 13.52
N GLU A 338 10.16 -5.73 13.65
CA GLU A 338 10.68 -6.70 14.63
C GLU A 338 12.08 -7.16 14.27
N TYR A 339 12.34 -7.40 12.98
CA TYR A 339 13.66 -7.77 12.48
C TYR A 339 14.71 -6.71 12.81
N LEU A 340 14.44 -5.44 12.50
CA LEU A 340 15.37 -4.34 12.78
C LEU A 340 15.64 -4.21 14.28
N LYS A 341 14.60 -4.35 15.11
CA LYS A 341 14.74 -4.34 16.57
C LYS A 341 15.61 -5.48 17.09
N GLN A 342 15.44 -6.70 16.58
CA GLN A 342 16.28 -7.85 16.94
C GLN A 342 17.75 -7.65 16.56
N HIS A 343 18.01 -6.91 15.48
CA HIS A 343 19.36 -6.60 15.00
C HIS A 343 19.93 -5.29 15.56
N SER A 344 19.25 -4.66 16.54
CA SER A 344 19.65 -3.37 17.13
C SER A 344 19.85 -2.26 16.09
N ILE A 345 18.95 -2.19 15.10
CA ILE A 345 18.92 -1.14 14.08
C ILE A 345 17.70 -0.25 14.35
N ASP A 346 17.95 1.01 14.68
CA ASP A 346 16.95 2.00 15.10
C ASP A 346 17.01 3.32 14.32
N ASN A 347 17.73 3.33 13.19
CA ASN A 347 17.93 4.51 12.36
C ASN A 347 16.74 4.87 11.46
N VAL A 348 15.66 4.06 11.46
CA VAL A 348 14.41 4.31 10.74
C VAL A 348 13.20 3.92 11.58
N ASN A 349 12.11 4.67 11.44
CA ASN A 349 10.79 4.28 11.94
C ASN A 349 10.01 3.57 10.83
N ILE A 350 9.37 2.45 11.15
CA ILE A 350 8.50 1.75 10.20
C ILE A 350 7.05 2.16 10.43
N ILE A 351 6.38 2.64 9.38
CA ILE A 351 4.98 3.05 9.42
C ILE A 351 4.26 2.38 8.26
N LYS A 352 3.25 1.55 8.56
CA LYS A 352 2.48 0.81 7.54
C LYS A 352 1.01 1.23 7.55
N PRO A 353 0.30 1.13 6.40
CA PRO A 353 -1.16 1.23 6.38
C PRO A 353 -1.78 0.12 7.24
N SER A 354 -2.83 0.45 8.01
CA SER A 354 -3.37 -0.44 9.05
C SER A 354 -4.10 -1.68 8.52
N ARG A 355 -4.76 -1.56 7.35
CA ARG A 355 -5.70 -2.59 6.85
C ARG A 355 -5.58 -2.91 5.36
N TYR A 356 -4.73 -2.18 4.63
CA TYR A 356 -4.58 -2.29 3.19
C TYR A 356 -3.13 -2.46 2.79
N LYS A 357 -2.91 -2.83 1.53
CA LYS A 357 -1.57 -3.04 1.01
C LYS A 357 -0.82 -1.71 0.92
N ASP A 358 -1.43 -0.67 0.37
CA ASP A 358 -0.80 0.64 0.18
C ASP A 358 -1.64 1.80 0.72
N TRP A 359 -1.04 2.99 0.77
CA TRP A 359 -1.68 4.19 1.34
C TRP A 359 -2.80 4.73 0.47
N ASN A 360 -2.75 4.53 -0.86
CA ASN A 360 -3.83 4.95 -1.74
C ASN A 360 -5.07 4.07 -1.57
N GLU A 361 -4.90 2.75 -1.44
CA GLU A 361 -5.98 1.83 -1.11
C GLU A 361 -6.65 2.22 0.22
N LEU A 362 -5.85 2.57 1.24
CA LEU A 362 -6.38 3.05 2.52
C LEU A 362 -7.17 4.36 2.37
N LEU A 363 -6.65 5.34 1.61
CA LEU A 363 -7.37 6.59 1.34
C LEU A 363 -8.68 6.34 0.60
N VAL A 364 -8.65 5.51 -0.46
CA VAL A 364 -9.83 5.16 -1.25
C VAL A 364 -10.88 4.49 -0.36
N TYR A 365 -10.45 3.60 0.53
CA TYR A 365 -11.33 2.99 1.52
C TYR A 365 -11.97 4.06 2.41
N TYR A 366 -11.19 4.95 3.03
CA TYR A 366 -11.75 6.01 3.88
C TYR A 366 -12.76 6.90 3.14
N LYS A 367 -12.43 7.32 1.92
CA LYS A 367 -13.34 8.16 1.10
C LYS A 367 -14.60 7.43 0.63
N ARG A 368 -14.59 6.10 0.54
CA ARG A 368 -15.78 5.31 0.16
C ARG A 368 -16.88 5.35 1.22
N PHE A 369 -16.54 5.59 2.48
CA PHE A 369 -17.50 5.69 3.59
C PHE A 369 -17.88 7.13 3.92
N ASP A 370 -17.67 8.08 2.99
CA ASP A 370 -17.93 9.52 3.17
C ASP A 370 -17.26 10.11 4.42
N LEU A 371 -16.12 9.53 4.83
CA LEU A 371 -15.26 10.15 5.82
C LEU A 371 -14.66 11.39 5.15
N ASN A 372 -15.35 12.52 5.28
CA ASN A 372 -14.83 13.83 4.96
C ASN A 372 -13.66 14.07 5.93
N LEU A 373 -12.48 13.61 5.53
CA LEU A 373 -11.21 13.82 6.22
C LEU A 373 -10.89 15.32 6.25
N GLY A 374 -11.60 16.06 7.11
CA GLY A 374 -11.30 17.44 7.45
C GLY A 374 -10.00 17.51 8.25
N PRO A 375 -9.27 18.64 8.21
CA PRO A 375 -7.96 18.74 8.84
C PRO A 375 -8.03 18.50 10.35
N GLY A 376 -7.26 17.52 10.85
CA GLY A 376 -6.93 17.41 12.27
C GLY A 376 -7.57 16.28 13.06
N MET A 377 -8.25 15.30 12.45
CA MET A 377 -8.88 14.24 13.23
C MET A 377 -8.48 12.84 12.79
N LYS A 378 -7.51 12.25 13.52
CA LYS A 378 -7.11 10.84 13.44
C LYS A 378 -8.19 9.91 14.04
N PHE A 379 -9.48 10.11 13.71
CA PHE A 379 -10.57 9.32 14.29
C PHE A 379 -10.40 7.84 14.00
N ILE A 380 -10.14 7.48 12.74
CA ILE A 380 -10.11 6.08 12.37
C ILE A 380 -8.93 5.36 13.01
N PRO A 381 -7.67 5.86 12.94
CA PRO A 381 -6.57 5.24 13.67
C PRO A 381 -6.82 5.13 15.18
N ALA A 382 -7.45 6.15 15.78
CA ALA A 382 -7.78 6.14 17.20
C ALA A 382 -8.89 5.14 17.56
N ILE A 383 -9.92 5.03 16.72
CA ILE A 383 -11.01 4.05 16.83
C ILE A 383 -10.43 2.64 16.67
N GLU A 384 -9.62 2.39 15.63
CA GLU A 384 -8.98 1.11 15.35
C GLU A 384 -8.08 0.66 16.52
N LYS A 385 -7.25 1.57 17.04
CA LYS A 385 -6.40 1.31 18.22
C LYS A 385 -7.25 0.92 19.44
N THR A 386 -8.36 1.61 19.65
CA THR A 386 -9.26 1.32 20.78
C THR A 386 -9.97 -0.02 20.62
N ILE A 387 -10.50 -0.31 19.43
CA ILE A 387 -11.11 -1.60 19.09
C ILE A 387 -10.12 -2.73 19.36
N SER A 388 -8.86 -2.58 18.90
CA SER A 388 -7.81 -3.57 19.17
C SER A 388 -7.57 -3.79 20.66
N GLN A 389 -7.50 -2.72 21.46
CA GLN A 389 -7.33 -2.81 22.92
C GLN A 389 -8.52 -3.47 23.62
N LEU A 390 -9.74 -3.21 23.18
CA LEU A 390 -10.95 -3.83 23.70
C LEU A 390 -10.99 -5.33 23.39
N ASN A 391 -10.63 -5.71 22.15
CA ASN A 391 -10.56 -7.12 21.74
C ASN A 391 -9.50 -7.89 22.53
N LEU A 392 -8.32 -7.31 22.78
CA LEU A 392 -7.28 -7.93 23.62
C LEU A 392 -7.74 -8.27 25.04
N ARG A 393 -8.83 -7.65 25.51
CA ARG A 393 -9.42 -7.85 26.84
C ARG A 393 -10.71 -8.65 26.82
N GLY A 394 -11.11 -9.15 25.64
CA GLY A 394 -12.33 -9.93 25.46
C GLY A 394 -13.63 -9.09 25.42
N TYR A 395 -13.54 -7.77 25.26
CA TYR A 395 -14.72 -6.89 25.11
C TYR A 395 -15.22 -6.83 23.66
N GLU A 396 -15.36 -7.99 23.03
CA GLU A 396 -15.67 -8.12 21.60
C GLU A 396 -16.99 -7.46 21.22
N GLN A 397 -18.02 -7.57 22.06
CA GLN A 397 -19.33 -7.00 21.76
C GLN A 397 -19.29 -5.47 21.76
N LEU A 398 -18.61 -4.86 22.72
CA LEU A 398 -18.40 -3.41 22.74
C LEU A 398 -17.55 -2.94 21.55
N ALA A 399 -16.49 -3.69 21.22
CA ALA A 399 -15.65 -3.41 20.06
C ALA A 399 -16.45 -3.48 18.75
N ASN A 400 -17.33 -4.48 18.61
CA ASN A 400 -18.24 -4.62 17.48
C ASN A 400 -19.26 -3.49 17.41
N SER A 401 -19.86 -3.09 18.54
CA SER A 401 -20.78 -1.95 18.60
C SER A 401 -20.10 -0.64 18.17
N ILE A 402 -18.88 -0.38 18.64
CA ILE A 402 -18.07 0.76 18.18
C ILE A 402 -17.82 0.67 16.68
N SER A 403 -17.41 -0.52 16.20
CA SER A 403 -17.13 -0.73 14.78
C SER A 403 -18.36 -0.50 13.91
N SER A 404 -19.54 -0.99 14.31
CA SER A 404 -20.78 -0.82 13.55
C SER A 404 -21.28 0.62 13.54
N SER A 405 -20.94 1.39 14.56
CA SER A 405 -21.37 2.78 14.76
C SER A 405 -20.29 3.80 14.41
N THR A 406 -19.25 3.39 13.66
CA THR A 406 -18.09 4.23 13.35
C THR A 406 -18.49 5.54 12.69
N LYS A 407 -19.46 5.49 11.77
CA LYS A 407 -19.88 6.68 11.03
C LYS A 407 -20.58 7.69 11.95
N GLU A 408 -21.61 7.25 12.68
CA GLU A 408 -22.35 8.11 13.60
C GLU A 408 -21.45 8.65 14.72
N LEU A 409 -20.50 7.85 15.18
CA LEU A 409 -19.50 8.26 16.16
C LEU A 409 -18.61 9.37 15.61
N VAL A 410 -18.07 9.22 14.39
CA VAL A 410 -17.23 10.25 13.76
C VAL A 410 -18.02 11.54 13.55
N ASP A 411 -19.26 11.44 13.05
CA ASP A 411 -20.14 12.59 12.86
C ASP A 411 -20.39 13.32 14.18
N SER A 412 -20.71 12.57 15.25
CA SER A 412 -20.92 13.14 16.59
C SER A 412 -19.66 13.80 17.15
N LEU A 413 -18.47 13.20 16.95
CA LEU A 413 -17.21 13.77 17.41
C LEU A 413 -16.81 15.03 16.63
N LEU A 414 -17.13 15.10 15.33
CA LEU A 414 -16.94 16.30 14.51
C LEU A 414 -17.81 17.47 15.02
N GLU A 415 -19.03 17.17 15.46
CA GLU A 415 -19.97 18.14 16.04
C GLU A 415 -19.67 18.48 17.51
N GLN A 416 -18.61 17.91 18.09
CA GLN A 416 -18.31 18.00 19.54
C GLN A 416 -19.48 17.55 20.43
N ALA A 417 -20.32 16.66 19.91
CA ALA A 417 -21.44 16.08 20.63
C ALA A 417 -20.99 14.86 21.46
N ASN A 418 -21.72 14.59 22.54
CA ASN A 418 -21.51 13.38 23.32
C ASN A 418 -22.05 12.17 22.57
N TYR A 419 -21.21 11.18 22.31
CA TYR A 419 -21.63 9.90 21.76
C TYR A 419 -21.64 8.81 22.85
N CYS A 420 -22.77 8.13 23.03
CA CYS A 420 -22.92 7.07 24.01
C CYS A 420 -23.16 5.72 23.31
N ILE A 421 -22.41 4.70 23.72
CA ILE A 421 -22.57 3.31 23.25
C ILE A 421 -22.91 2.42 24.43
N SER A 422 -23.94 1.61 24.26
CA SER A 422 -24.32 0.55 25.20
C SER A 422 -23.97 -0.81 24.62
N ALA A 423 -23.23 -1.63 25.36
CA ALA A 423 -22.90 -2.99 24.93
C ALA A 423 -22.72 -3.95 26.11
N PRO A 424 -22.83 -5.27 25.89
CA PRO A 424 -22.45 -6.25 26.90
C PRO A 424 -20.97 -6.20 27.23
N LEU A 425 -20.66 -6.10 28.52
CA LEU A 425 -19.32 -6.16 29.08
C LEU A 425 -18.89 -7.61 29.34
N ALA A 426 -19.82 -8.43 29.85
CA ALA A 426 -19.63 -9.86 30.09
C ALA A 426 -20.97 -10.59 30.21
N GLU A 427 -20.96 -11.90 29.98
CA GLU A 427 -22.15 -12.76 30.04
C GLU A 427 -21.88 -14.06 30.78
N SER A 428 -22.85 -14.46 31.61
CA SER A 428 -22.95 -15.81 32.20
C SER A 428 -24.22 -16.52 31.74
N GLY A 429 -24.49 -17.71 32.26
CA GLY A 429 -25.71 -18.45 31.97
C GLY A 429 -26.99 -17.73 32.42
N ALA A 430 -26.94 -16.98 33.53
CA ALA A 430 -28.10 -16.32 34.14
C ALA A 430 -28.15 -14.81 33.91
N TYR A 431 -27.02 -14.16 33.67
CA TYR A 431 -26.90 -12.70 33.68
C TYR A 431 -26.11 -12.16 32.48
N THR A 432 -26.49 -10.96 32.03
CA THR A 432 -25.68 -10.14 31.12
C THR A 432 -25.33 -8.84 31.82
N LEU A 433 -24.04 -8.57 32.01
CA LEU A 433 -23.57 -7.27 32.52
C LEU A 433 -23.40 -6.31 31.35
N MET A 434 -24.15 -5.24 31.37
CA MET A 434 -24.13 -4.18 30.37
C MET A 434 -23.31 -2.98 30.86
N VAL A 435 -22.68 -2.30 29.91
CA VAL A 435 -22.01 -1.02 30.14
C VAL A 435 -22.54 0.04 29.17
N ASP A 436 -22.83 1.22 29.71
CA ASP A 436 -23.01 2.44 28.92
C ASP A 436 -21.69 3.21 28.93
N CYS A 437 -21.20 3.58 27.75
CA CYS A 437 -19.91 4.25 27.56
C CYS A 437 -20.10 5.58 26.87
N ASN A 438 -19.63 6.65 27.50
CA ASN A 438 -19.40 7.90 26.78
C ASN A 438 -18.07 7.79 26.03
N ILE A 439 -18.08 8.11 24.74
CA ILE A 439 -16.89 8.08 23.90
C ILE A 439 -16.30 9.48 23.83
N PHE A 440 -15.04 9.60 24.23
CA PHE A 440 -14.30 10.86 24.17
C PHE A 440 -13.13 10.75 23.20
N MET A 441 -12.78 11.88 22.59
CA MET A 441 -11.59 12.01 21.76
C MET A 441 -10.53 12.83 22.48
N GLY A 442 -9.35 12.23 22.69
CA GLY A 442 -8.12 12.94 23.05
C GLY A 442 -7.38 13.42 21.80
N LEU A 443 -6.17 13.97 21.96
CA LEU A 443 -5.37 14.50 20.84
C LEU A 443 -5.08 13.44 19.75
N ASP A 444 -4.90 12.17 20.13
CA ASP A 444 -4.58 11.07 19.22
C ASP A 444 -5.19 9.72 19.63
N THR A 445 -6.04 9.69 20.66
CA THR A 445 -6.65 8.47 21.19
C THR A 445 -8.13 8.66 21.48
N MET A 446 -8.94 7.70 21.08
CA MET A 446 -10.32 7.60 21.50
C MET A 446 -10.36 6.86 22.83
N VAL A 447 -11.18 7.34 23.77
CA VAL A 447 -11.27 6.77 25.11
C VAL A 447 -12.74 6.48 25.44
N PRO A 448 -13.14 5.20 25.53
CA PRO A 448 -14.43 4.83 26.05
C PRO A 448 -14.40 4.97 27.58
N VAL A 449 -15.35 5.72 28.14
CA VAL A 449 -15.46 5.94 29.58
C VAL A 449 -16.79 5.36 30.09
N PRO A 450 -16.76 4.37 30.99
CA PRO A 450 -17.97 3.81 31.59
C PRO A 450 -18.76 4.89 32.34
N SER A 451 -19.95 5.22 31.83
CA SER A 451 -20.88 6.15 32.48
C SER A 451 -21.84 5.41 33.39
N ASN A 452 -22.21 4.18 33.06
CA ASN A 452 -23.14 3.38 33.84
C ASN A 452 -22.93 1.87 33.66
N LEU A 453 -23.33 1.08 34.67
CA LEU A 453 -23.35 -0.38 34.62
C LEU A 453 -24.70 -0.89 35.10
N TYR A 454 -25.20 -1.94 34.45
CA TYR A 454 -26.41 -2.62 34.88
C TYR A 454 -26.42 -4.08 34.44
N VAL A 455 -27.12 -4.92 35.19
CA VAL A 455 -27.26 -6.35 34.91
C VAL A 455 -28.65 -6.62 34.37
N ILE A 456 -28.73 -7.41 33.30
CA ILE A 456 -29.98 -7.99 32.79
C ILE A 456 -30.03 -9.44 33.24
N GLU A 457 -31.07 -9.80 33.99
CA GLU A 457 -31.36 -11.19 34.31
C GLU A 457 -32.03 -11.87 33.11
N LYS A 458 -31.39 -12.90 32.55
CA LYS A 458 -31.81 -13.50 31.26
C LYS A 458 -33.20 -14.13 31.32
N CYS A 459 -33.57 -14.74 32.44
CA CYS A 459 -34.86 -15.40 32.60
C CYS A 459 -36.04 -14.42 32.69
N THR A 460 -35.88 -13.31 33.40
CA THR A 460 -36.96 -12.37 33.71
C THR A 460 -36.90 -11.08 32.90
N GLN A 461 -35.79 -10.85 32.20
CA GLN A 461 -35.43 -9.58 31.55
C GLN A 461 -35.40 -8.39 32.52
N LYS A 462 -35.30 -8.64 33.82
CA LYS A 462 -35.23 -7.59 34.84
C LYS A 462 -33.89 -6.87 34.77
N LYS A 463 -33.95 -5.54 34.66
CA LYS A 463 -32.79 -4.65 34.74
C LYS A 463 -32.48 -4.34 36.21
N ILE A 464 -31.28 -4.70 36.66
CA ILE A 464 -30.77 -4.46 37.99
C ILE A 464 -29.64 -3.43 37.87
N SER A 465 -29.72 -2.31 38.60
CA SER A 465 -28.63 -1.33 38.58
C SER A 465 -27.35 -1.96 39.13
N ALA A 466 -26.23 -1.72 38.46
CA ALA A 466 -24.89 -2.07 38.95
C ALA A 466 -23.99 -0.83 38.98
N HIS A 467 -24.59 0.37 38.99
CA HIS A 467 -23.88 1.65 38.97
C HIS A 467 -22.86 1.78 40.12
N ALA A 468 -23.20 1.26 41.31
CA ALA A 468 -22.33 1.29 42.47
C ALA A 468 -21.02 0.47 42.28
N ILE A 469 -21.02 -0.53 41.41
CA ILE A 469 -19.80 -1.27 41.02
C ILE A 469 -18.83 -0.33 40.30
N ASN A 470 -19.31 0.46 39.34
CA ASN A 470 -18.48 1.42 38.60
C ASN A 470 -17.86 2.45 39.55
N GLU A 471 -18.68 3.02 40.45
CA GLU A 471 -18.22 3.99 41.44
C GLU A 471 -17.23 3.41 42.45
N PHE A 472 -17.42 2.15 42.86
CA PHE A 472 -16.47 1.45 43.72
C PHE A 472 -15.11 1.27 43.03
N LEU A 473 -15.10 0.76 41.79
CA LEU A 473 -13.85 0.55 41.04
C LEU A 473 -13.11 1.87 40.78
N LYS A 474 -13.83 2.96 40.48
CA LYS A 474 -13.25 4.31 40.38
C LYS A 474 -12.56 4.74 41.68
N LYS A 475 -13.18 4.51 42.85
CA LYS A 475 -12.59 4.82 44.17
C LYS A 475 -11.34 4.01 44.46
N GLU A 476 -11.28 2.77 43.97
CA GLU A 476 -10.09 1.90 44.04
C GLU A 476 -9.03 2.21 42.97
N TYR A 477 -9.24 3.24 42.14
CA TYR A 477 -8.38 3.59 40.99
C TYR A 477 -8.23 2.48 39.94
N ILE A 478 -9.25 1.62 39.81
CA ILE A 478 -9.31 0.52 38.85
C ILE A 478 -10.15 0.95 37.65
N ASN A 479 -9.55 0.99 36.46
CA ASN A 479 -10.26 1.29 35.22
C ASN A 479 -10.73 -0.01 34.54
N ILE A 480 -12.03 -0.13 34.25
CA ILE A 480 -12.62 -1.33 33.64
C ILE A 480 -11.89 -1.73 32.35
N PHE A 481 -11.71 -0.81 31.41
CA PHE A 481 -11.11 -1.11 30.10
C PHE A 481 -9.59 -1.18 30.09
N ARG A 482 -8.90 -0.71 31.15
CA ARG A 482 -7.42 -0.70 31.24
C ARG A 482 -6.86 -1.65 32.28
N ASP A 483 -7.64 -2.05 33.26
CA ASP A 483 -7.17 -2.83 34.40
C ASP A 483 -7.92 -4.16 34.54
N MET A 484 -9.02 -4.37 33.81
CA MET A 484 -9.84 -5.61 33.86
C MET A 484 -10.04 -6.22 32.46
N SER A 485 -10.57 -7.45 32.44
CA SER A 485 -10.99 -8.19 31.24
C SER A 485 -12.46 -8.61 31.33
N SER A 486 -13.05 -9.01 30.19
CA SER A 486 -14.40 -9.59 30.14
C SER A 486 -14.52 -10.86 30.99
N SER A 487 -13.45 -11.66 31.03
CA SER A 487 -13.38 -12.88 31.84
C SER A 487 -13.49 -12.62 33.35
N ASP A 488 -12.92 -11.52 33.85
CA ASP A 488 -13.03 -11.14 35.26
C ASP A 488 -14.48 -10.85 35.66
N PHE A 489 -15.20 -10.13 34.80
CA PHE A 489 -16.61 -9.83 35.03
C PHE A 489 -17.49 -11.07 34.84
N LYS A 490 -17.15 -11.97 33.91
CA LYS A 490 -17.84 -13.26 33.79
C LYS A 490 -17.71 -14.09 35.06
N ASN A 491 -16.48 -14.19 35.60
CA ASN A 491 -16.24 -14.87 36.88
C ASN A 491 -17.04 -14.23 38.02
N PHE A 492 -17.11 -12.89 38.07
CA PHE A 492 -17.94 -12.18 39.04
C PHE A 492 -19.43 -12.52 38.92
N LEU A 493 -19.97 -12.63 37.71
CA LEU A 493 -21.37 -13.02 37.49
C LEU A 493 -21.69 -14.46 37.91
N GLU A 494 -20.68 -15.34 37.98
CA GLU A 494 -20.84 -16.76 38.31
C GLU A 494 -20.50 -17.06 39.78
N LYS A 495 -19.52 -16.36 40.36
CA LYS A 495 -18.93 -16.68 41.67
C LYS A 495 -19.13 -15.60 42.73
N ASP A 496 -19.77 -14.48 42.36
CA ASP A 496 -19.99 -13.33 43.23
C ASP A 496 -18.71 -12.68 43.79
N ILE A 497 -17.56 -12.99 43.18
CA ILE A 497 -16.24 -12.45 43.52
C ILE A 497 -15.61 -11.86 42.26
N LEU A 498 -15.20 -10.60 42.36
CA LEU A 498 -14.42 -9.91 41.34
C LEU A 498 -12.96 -9.86 41.81
N THR A 499 -12.07 -10.53 41.07
CA THR A 499 -10.63 -10.52 41.31
C THR A 499 -9.97 -9.49 40.41
N TYR A 500 -9.11 -8.67 41.00
CA TYR A 500 -8.29 -7.69 40.30
C TYR A 500 -6.81 -8.04 40.50
N THR A 501 -6.07 -8.15 39.39
CA THR A 501 -4.65 -8.46 39.41
C THR A 501 -3.86 -7.45 38.59
N LYS A 502 -2.82 -6.83 39.18
CA LYS A 502 -1.89 -5.96 38.46
C LYS A 502 -0.47 -6.12 39.01
N GLY A 503 0.41 -6.68 38.18
CA GLY A 503 1.74 -7.08 38.63
C GLY A 503 1.66 -8.12 39.74
N ALA A 504 2.29 -7.87 40.88
CA ALA A 504 2.25 -8.74 42.06
C ALA A 504 1.07 -8.45 43.02
N VAL A 505 0.20 -7.49 42.69
CA VAL A 505 -0.92 -7.09 43.54
C VAL A 505 -2.18 -7.82 43.09
N GLU A 506 -2.79 -8.57 44.01
CA GLU A 506 -4.11 -9.18 43.85
C GLU A 506 -5.08 -8.61 44.91
N LYS A 507 -6.25 -8.14 44.47
CA LYS A 507 -7.35 -7.72 45.34
C LYS A 507 -8.61 -8.51 44.97
N ASN A 508 -9.37 -8.92 45.98
CA ASN A 508 -10.63 -9.63 45.80
C ASN A 508 -11.78 -8.78 46.35
N PHE A 509 -12.87 -8.69 45.59
CA PHE A 509 -14.06 -7.93 45.95
C PHE A 509 -15.30 -8.81 45.91
N GLU A 510 -16.11 -8.77 46.95
CA GLU A 510 -17.37 -9.54 47.04
C GLU A 510 -18.56 -8.71 46.55
N LYS A 511 -19.50 -9.38 45.88
CA LYS A 511 -20.79 -8.80 45.51
C LYS A 511 -21.59 -8.44 46.77
N VAL A 512 -22.17 -7.25 46.77
CA VAL A 512 -23.14 -6.80 47.77
C VAL A 512 -24.44 -6.44 47.06
N ILE A 513 -25.55 -6.99 47.55
CA ILE A 513 -26.89 -6.62 47.06
C ILE A 513 -27.39 -5.45 47.92
N LEU A 514 -27.61 -4.31 47.27
CA LEU A 514 -28.23 -3.12 47.84
C LEU A 514 -29.71 -3.09 47.51
N THR A 515 -30.48 -2.29 48.26
CA THR A 515 -31.92 -2.05 48.00
C THR A 515 -32.21 -1.65 46.55
N PHE A 516 -31.27 -0.98 45.90
CA PHE A 516 -31.42 -0.44 44.55
C PHE A 516 -30.43 -1.00 43.52
N GLY A 517 -29.70 -2.09 43.81
CA GLY A 517 -28.77 -2.66 42.83
C GLY A 517 -27.65 -3.53 43.39
N TRP A 518 -26.64 -3.80 42.57
CA TRP A 518 -25.43 -4.52 42.96
C TRP A 518 -24.27 -3.55 43.20
N SER A 519 -23.42 -3.90 44.16
CA SER A 519 -22.21 -3.16 44.55
C SER A 519 -21.08 -4.13 44.89
N LEU A 520 -19.91 -3.59 45.25
CA LEU A 520 -18.74 -4.33 45.70
C LEU A 520 -18.33 -3.90 47.11
N LYS A 521 -17.63 -4.80 47.81
CA LYS A 521 -16.84 -4.51 49.02
C LYS A 521 -15.53 -5.32 48.99
N PRO A 522 -14.46 -4.88 49.68
CA PRO A 522 -13.26 -5.69 49.85
C PRO A 522 -13.59 -7.04 50.50
N SER A 523 -13.03 -8.13 49.95
CA SER A 523 -13.14 -9.45 50.57
C SER A 523 -12.17 -9.54 51.76
N ILE A 524 -12.68 -10.00 52.91
CA ILE A 524 -11.85 -10.30 54.08
C ILE A 524 -11.42 -11.75 53.93
N LEU A 525 -10.27 -11.99 53.30
CA LEU A 525 -9.64 -13.31 53.36
C LEU A 525 -9.29 -13.62 54.82
N LYS A 526 -10.06 -14.51 55.47
CA LYS A 526 -9.59 -15.21 56.68
C LYS A 526 -8.30 -15.92 56.29
N LYS A 527 -7.15 -15.49 56.81
CA LYS A 527 -5.90 -16.25 56.74
C LYS A 527 -6.20 -17.69 57.17
N LYS A 528 -6.09 -18.66 56.25
CA LYS A 528 -5.92 -20.06 56.66
C LYS A 528 -4.55 -20.13 57.33
N SER A 529 -4.54 -20.25 58.66
CA SER A 529 -3.40 -20.82 59.37
C SER A 529 -3.19 -22.23 58.83
N PHE A 530 -2.14 -22.43 58.05
CA PHE A 530 -1.60 -23.76 57.84
C PHE A 530 -0.47 -23.94 58.83
N ASP A 531 -0.72 -24.85 59.77
CA ASP A 531 0.24 -25.37 60.74
C ASP A 531 1.45 -25.94 60.00
N LEU A 532 2.62 -25.44 60.38
CA LEU A 532 3.92 -26.04 60.10
C LEU A 532 4.18 -27.10 61.17
N GLU A 533 3.58 -28.27 61.02
CA GLU A 533 4.10 -29.49 61.66
C GLU A 533 4.01 -30.66 60.68
N HIS A 534 5.11 -31.41 60.62
CA HIS A 534 5.41 -32.62 59.82
C HIS A 534 6.02 -32.33 58.42
N GLY A 535 7.29 -32.62 58.14
CA GLY A 535 8.25 -33.44 58.87
C GLY A 535 9.67 -33.34 58.29
N ILE A 536 10.59 -33.91 59.08
CA ILE A 536 12.03 -34.15 58.88
C ILE A 536 12.25 -35.12 57.71
#